data_AF-G4TEV5-F1
#
_entry.id   AF-G4TEV5-F1
#
_cell.length_a   1.000
_cell.length_b   1.000
_cell.length_c   1.000
_cell.angle_alpha   90.00
_cell.angle_beta   90.00
_cell.angle_gamma   90.00
#
_symmetry.space_group_name_H-M   'P 1'
#
loop_
_entity.id
_entity.type
_entity.pdbx_description
1 polymer ?
#
loop_
_entity_poly.entity_id
_entity_poly.type
_entity_poly.pdbx_seq_one_letter_code
_entity_poly.pdbx_strand_id
1 'polypeptide(L)'
;MDQLISERLLNPTMPSWFLTKASDDLKHMNREQIIQHIHKIASENPGIFVETEWECSNAGEHYRKGEWLNDRERWSDAAYLGDWDKILKIVVEVPNSMGRYANIRRLYKESDLLSNTKTPSGYTVLHQAAYHNAPEDVVSALVALGCWQHLHTTDGKYQKPVDIARERGFLSLVPLLKPSVDLLPHITDDDLEKIQAHFREIVIKESVGCFKPETMSIVDLSILREVDKIWMPVGGMYGGFNIEFEGDHLVSRSFCRVVGGSGMTYHITASGATLVDSGWG
;
A
#
# COMPACT_ATOMS: atom_id res chain seq x y z
N MET A 1 10.71 -22.45 -21.15
CA MET A 1 10.13 -21.10 -21.28
C MET A 1 8.70 -21.14 -20.74
N ASP A 2 8.58 -21.66 -19.52
CA ASP A 2 7.33 -22.05 -18.85
C ASP A 2 7.68 -22.27 -17.36
N GLN A 3 6.72 -22.04 -16.46
CA GLN A 3 6.75 -22.25 -14.98
C GLN A 3 7.35 -21.18 -14.03
N LEU A 4 8.22 -20.26 -14.42
CA LEU A 4 8.96 -19.46 -13.42
C LEU A 4 8.33 -18.13 -12.94
N ILE A 5 7.15 -17.74 -13.43
CA ILE A 5 6.50 -16.47 -13.03
C ILE A 5 5.46 -16.68 -11.92
N SER A 6 5.03 -17.91 -11.64
CA SER A 6 3.93 -18.18 -10.70
C SER A 6 4.33 -18.62 -9.29
N GLU A 7 5.60 -18.94 -9.02
CA GLU A 7 6.03 -19.48 -7.71
C GLU A 7 6.95 -18.58 -6.89
N ARG A 8 7.24 -17.35 -7.35
CA ARG A 8 8.19 -16.42 -6.69
C ARG A 8 7.61 -15.07 -6.25
N LEU A 9 6.29 -14.99 -6.06
CA LEU A 9 5.66 -13.94 -5.23
C LEU A 9 5.71 -14.26 -3.73
N LEU A 10 6.46 -15.29 -3.33
CA LEU A 10 6.84 -15.53 -1.95
C LEU A 10 8.19 -14.84 -1.69
N ASN A 11 8.16 -13.51 -1.52
CA ASN A 11 9.29 -12.75 -0.98
C ASN A 11 9.02 -12.44 0.52
N PRO A 12 10.05 -12.42 1.38
CA PRO A 12 9.92 -12.61 2.82
C PRO A 12 9.67 -11.28 3.54
N THR A 13 8.45 -10.77 3.52
CA THR A 13 8.06 -9.60 4.36
C THR A 13 6.70 -9.73 5.02
N MET A 14 5.95 -10.80 4.74
CA MET A 14 4.84 -11.19 5.60
C MET A 14 5.41 -11.85 6.86
N PRO A 15 4.95 -11.49 8.07
CA PRO A 15 5.34 -12.19 9.28
C PRO A 15 5.15 -13.70 9.10
N SER A 16 6.19 -14.49 9.37
CA SER A 16 6.27 -15.92 9.02
C SER A 16 5.20 -16.82 9.66
N TRP A 17 4.43 -16.29 10.61
CA TRP A 17 3.31 -16.97 11.25
C TRP A 17 1.96 -16.78 10.53
N PHE A 18 1.89 -15.91 9.51
CA PHE A 18 0.83 -15.90 8.49
C PHE A 18 1.06 -17.01 7.43
N LEU A 19 1.53 -18.20 7.79
CA LEU A 19 1.74 -19.30 6.84
C LEU A 19 0.91 -20.55 7.14
N THR A 20 0.08 -20.54 8.17
CA THR A 20 -0.86 -21.62 8.43
C THR A 20 -2.15 -21.38 7.65
N LYS A 21 -2.59 -22.35 6.85
CA LYS A 21 -3.93 -22.37 6.25
C LYS A 21 -4.96 -22.01 7.33
N ALA A 22 -5.97 -21.21 7.00
CA ALA A 22 -7.12 -20.98 7.86
C ALA A 22 -7.58 -22.34 8.43
N SER A 23 -7.56 -22.51 9.76
CA SER A 23 -8.15 -23.72 10.33
C SER A 23 -9.64 -23.67 10.01
N ASP A 24 -10.27 -24.82 9.76
CA ASP A 24 -11.72 -24.87 9.48
C ASP A 24 -12.55 -24.21 10.61
N ASP A 25 -11.99 -24.09 11.81
CA ASP A 25 -12.59 -23.41 12.96
C ASP A 25 -12.83 -21.90 12.71
N LEU A 26 -12.01 -21.24 11.89
CA LEU A 26 -12.14 -19.80 11.61
C LEU A 26 -13.40 -19.48 10.77
N LYS A 27 -13.86 -20.42 9.95
CA LYS A 27 -15.01 -20.22 9.04
C LYS A 27 -16.36 -20.11 9.77
N HIS A 28 -16.41 -20.57 11.02
CA HIS A 28 -17.61 -20.57 11.85
C HIS A 28 -17.63 -19.44 12.87
N MET A 29 -16.60 -18.60 12.89
CA MET A 29 -16.53 -17.46 13.80
C MET A 29 -17.57 -16.39 13.45
N ASN A 30 -18.22 -15.85 14.48
CA ASN A 30 -18.99 -14.63 14.36
C ASN A 30 -18.06 -13.40 14.31
N ARG A 31 -18.62 -12.23 13.98
CA ARG A 31 -17.85 -10.97 13.88
C ARG A 31 -17.00 -10.67 15.11
N GLU A 32 -17.56 -10.79 16.31
CA GLU A 32 -16.86 -10.48 17.56
C GLU A 32 -15.65 -11.41 17.77
N GLN A 33 -15.83 -12.70 17.48
CA GLN A 33 -14.75 -13.69 17.54
C GLN A 33 -13.64 -13.39 16.52
N ILE A 34 -14.00 -12.96 15.30
CA ILE A 34 -13.03 -12.57 14.26
C ILE A 34 -12.21 -11.37 14.73
N ILE A 35 -12.88 -10.33 15.25
CA ILE A 35 -12.22 -9.11 15.75
C ILE A 35 -11.30 -9.42 16.93
N GLN A 36 -11.73 -10.25 17.88
CA GLN A 36 -10.89 -10.70 18.99
C GLN A 36 -9.66 -11.47 18.50
N HIS A 37 -9.84 -12.34 17.50
CA HIS A 37 -8.75 -13.10 16.90
C HIS A 37 -7.72 -12.18 16.22
N ILE A 38 -8.19 -11.19 15.46
CA ILE A 38 -7.37 -10.13 14.84
C ILE A 38 -6.51 -9.43 15.89
N HIS A 39 -7.12 -8.93 16.96
CA HIS A 39 -6.39 -8.20 18.00
C HIS A 39 -5.38 -9.08 18.72
N LYS A 40 -5.76 -10.33 19.03
CA LYS A 40 -4.84 -11.31 19.63
C LYS A 40 -3.60 -11.49 18.76
N ILE A 41 -3.80 -11.79 17.47
CA ILE A 41 -2.73 -11.98 16.50
C ILE A 41 -1.81 -10.74 16.42
N ALA A 42 -2.40 -9.54 16.32
CA ALA A 42 -1.64 -8.30 16.21
C ALA A 42 -0.78 -8.06 17.47
N SER A 43 -1.34 -8.29 18.66
CA SER A 43 -0.63 -8.12 19.94
C SER A 43 0.54 -9.10 20.14
N GLU A 44 0.41 -10.33 19.63
CA GLU A 44 1.46 -11.34 19.70
C GLU A 44 2.64 -11.00 18.76
N ASN A 45 2.45 -10.03 17.86
CA ASN A 45 3.38 -9.72 16.78
C ASN A 45 3.55 -8.20 16.56
N PRO A 46 4.12 -7.48 17.53
CA PRO A 46 4.20 -6.02 17.48
C PRO A 46 5.22 -5.48 16.45
N GLY A 47 6.07 -6.34 15.87
CA GLY A 47 7.26 -5.95 15.10
C GLY A 47 7.10 -5.99 13.58
N ILE A 48 5.98 -5.52 13.06
CA ILE A 48 5.66 -5.61 11.63
C ILE A 48 5.92 -4.24 11.02
N PHE A 49 6.41 -4.20 9.77
CA PHE A 49 6.68 -3.02 8.93
C PHE A 49 8.15 -2.57 8.75
N VAL A 50 9.12 -3.48 8.85
CA VAL A 50 10.50 -3.20 8.40
C VAL A 50 10.54 -2.98 6.87
N GLU A 51 9.76 -3.74 6.11
CA GLU A 51 9.74 -3.61 4.65
C GLU A 51 8.36 -3.97 4.10
N THR A 52 7.89 -3.24 3.09
CA THR A 52 6.64 -3.52 2.37
C THR A 52 6.81 -3.43 0.87
N GLU A 53 5.91 -4.05 0.12
CA GLU A 53 5.83 -3.90 -1.33
C GLU A 53 4.75 -2.88 -1.71
N TRP A 54 5.02 -2.06 -2.73
CA TRP A 54 4.05 -1.13 -3.31
C TRP A 54 3.72 -1.50 -4.75
N GLU A 55 2.43 -1.62 -5.06
CA GLU A 55 1.97 -1.95 -6.40
C GLU A 55 1.97 -0.73 -7.32
N CYS A 56 2.86 -0.76 -8.32
CA CYS A 56 3.06 0.37 -9.24
C CYS A 56 1.95 0.53 -10.31
N SER A 57 0.83 -0.20 -10.21
CA SER A 57 -0.31 0.00 -11.11
C SER A 57 -1.67 -0.32 -10.48
N ASN A 58 -2.67 0.49 -10.83
CA ASN A 58 -4.07 0.26 -10.48
C ASN A 58 -4.95 -0.04 -11.71
N ALA A 59 -4.36 -0.28 -12.89
CA ALA A 59 -5.09 -0.71 -14.07
C ALA A 59 -5.34 -2.23 -14.00
N GLY A 60 -6.59 -2.66 -14.00
CA GLY A 60 -6.95 -4.08 -13.90
C GLY A 60 -6.39 -4.91 -15.06
N GLU A 61 -6.23 -4.29 -16.23
CA GLU A 61 -5.69 -4.90 -17.45
C GLU A 61 -4.23 -5.34 -17.33
N HIS A 62 -3.47 -4.77 -16.38
CA HIS A 62 -2.08 -5.15 -16.15
C HIS A 62 -1.92 -6.44 -15.34
N TYR A 63 -3.02 -6.97 -14.79
CA TYR A 63 -3.00 -8.15 -13.95
C TYR A 63 -3.52 -9.38 -14.70
N ARG A 64 -2.81 -10.50 -14.54
CA ARG A 64 -3.30 -11.79 -15.05
C ARG A 64 -4.56 -12.19 -14.28
N LYS A 65 -5.60 -12.58 -15.00
CA LYS A 65 -6.79 -13.19 -14.41
C LYS A 65 -6.42 -14.42 -13.58
N GLY A 66 -6.95 -14.50 -12.37
CA GLY A 66 -6.68 -15.58 -11.43
C GLY A 66 -7.27 -15.30 -10.06
N GLU A 67 -7.04 -16.21 -9.12
CA GLU A 67 -7.59 -16.16 -7.76
C GLU A 67 -7.25 -14.85 -7.05
N TRP A 68 -6.00 -14.39 -7.15
CA TRP A 68 -5.59 -13.13 -6.52
C TRP A 68 -6.40 -11.92 -7.00
N LEU A 69 -6.67 -11.82 -8.30
CA LEU A 69 -7.44 -10.70 -8.86
C LEU A 69 -8.88 -10.74 -8.36
N ASN A 70 -9.47 -11.95 -8.32
CA ASN A 70 -10.82 -12.15 -7.80
C ASN A 70 -10.92 -11.78 -6.32
N ASP A 71 -9.93 -12.16 -5.50
CA ASP A 71 -9.90 -11.83 -4.08
C ASP A 71 -9.75 -10.32 -3.85
N ARG A 72 -8.88 -9.66 -4.63
CA ARG A 72 -8.72 -8.20 -4.62
C ARG A 72 -10.02 -7.48 -4.98
N GLU A 73 -10.69 -7.90 -6.05
CA GLU A 73 -11.97 -7.31 -6.44
C GLU A 73 -13.02 -7.52 -5.36
N ARG A 74 -13.15 -8.74 -4.84
CA ARG A 74 -14.07 -9.09 -3.75
C ARG A 74 -13.84 -8.23 -2.50
N TRP A 75 -12.57 -8.00 -2.12
CA TRP A 75 -12.17 -7.15 -1.01
C TRP A 75 -12.53 -5.68 -1.26
N SER A 76 -12.09 -5.13 -2.39
CA SER A 76 -12.31 -3.72 -2.71
C SER A 76 -13.78 -3.38 -2.93
N ASP A 77 -14.59 -4.30 -3.46
CA ASP A 77 -16.04 -4.15 -3.60
C ASP A 77 -16.75 -4.17 -2.25
N ALA A 78 -16.37 -5.08 -1.35
CA ALA A 78 -16.93 -5.14 0.00
C ALA A 78 -16.62 -3.84 0.77
N ALA A 79 -15.38 -3.35 0.69
CA ALA A 79 -14.98 -2.08 1.28
C ALA A 79 -15.76 -0.91 0.69
N TYR A 80 -15.89 -0.85 -0.64
CA TYR A 80 -16.65 0.20 -1.33
C TYR A 80 -18.12 0.25 -0.90
N LEU A 81 -18.74 -0.91 -0.67
CA LEU A 81 -20.13 -1.04 -0.21
C LEU A 81 -20.31 -0.86 1.31
N GLY A 82 -19.22 -0.79 2.08
CA GLY A 82 -19.28 -0.76 3.55
C GLY A 82 -19.72 -2.10 4.18
N ASP A 83 -19.50 -3.23 3.48
CA ASP A 83 -19.86 -4.57 3.94
C ASP A 83 -18.74 -5.14 4.84
N TRP A 84 -18.71 -4.69 6.09
CA TRP A 84 -17.68 -5.05 7.06
C TRP A 84 -17.70 -6.52 7.44
N ASP A 85 -18.87 -7.15 7.50
CA ASP A 85 -18.99 -8.57 7.79
C ASP A 85 -18.34 -9.41 6.67
N LYS A 86 -18.52 -9.00 5.41
CA LYS A 86 -17.83 -9.64 4.28
C LYS A 86 -16.33 -9.40 4.31
N ILE A 87 -15.88 -8.20 4.66
CA ILE A 87 -14.45 -7.91 4.87
C ILE A 87 -13.86 -8.84 5.93
N LEU A 88 -14.48 -8.92 7.11
CA LEU A 88 -14.02 -9.77 8.21
C LEU A 88 -14.06 -11.27 7.83
N LYS A 89 -15.04 -11.71 7.05
CA LYS A 89 -15.06 -13.07 6.49
C LYS A 89 -13.89 -13.33 5.54
N ILE A 90 -13.56 -12.38 4.66
CA ILE A 90 -12.39 -12.50 3.78
C ILE A 90 -11.11 -12.60 4.61
N VAL A 91 -11.00 -11.83 5.70
CA VAL A 91 -9.85 -11.90 6.62
C VAL A 91 -9.66 -13.32 7.15
N VAL A 92 -10.72 -14.01 7.57
CA VAL A 92 -10.58 -15.37 8.11
C VAL A 92 -10.47 -16.47 7.05
N GLU A 93 -11.01 -16.26 5.86
CA GLU A 93 -10.84 -17.19 4.74
C GLU A 93 -9.43 -17.14 4.15
N VAL A 94 -8.82 -15.95 4.19
CA VAL A 94 -7.48 -15.71 3.66
C VAL A 94 -6.60 -14.97 4.69
N PRO A 95 -6.35 -15.57 5.89
CA PRO A 95 -5.65 -14.90 7.00
C PRO A 95 -4.31 -14.32 6.57
N ASN A 96 -3.67 -14.98 5.61
CA ASN A 96 -2.30 -14.74 5.16
C ASN A 96 -2.18 -13.80 3.96
N SER A 97 -3.28 -13.21 3.51
CA SER A 97 -3.27 -12.28 2.37
C SER A 97 -3.75 -10.89 2.75
N MET A 98 -4.10 -10.64 4.00
CA MET A 98 -4.67 -9.35 4.33
C MET A 98 -3.60 -8.25 4.45
N GLY A 99 -2.35 -8.53 4.83
CA GLY A 99 -1.25 -7.57 4.57
C GLY A 99 -1.13 -7.23 3.08
N ARG A 100 -1.45 -8.20 2.20
CA ARG A 100 -1.50 -8.04 0.75
C ARG A 100 -2.70 -7.23 0.25
N TYR A 101 -3.77 -7.07 1.03
CA TYR A 101 -5.00 -6.36 0.62
C TYR A 101 -5.37 -5.14 1.48
N ALA A 102 -4.82 -5.00 2.68
CA ALA A 102 -5.16 -3.95 3.63
C ALA A 102 -4.96 -2.56 3.01
N ASN A 103 -3.91 -2.43 2.20
CA ASN A 103 -3.46 -1.16 1.65
C ASN A 103 -3.63 -1.03 0.14
N ILE A 104 -4.24 -2.02 -0.51
CA ILE A 104 -4.50 -1.91 -1.96
C ILE A 104 -5.66 -0.96 -2.23
N ARG A 105 -5.58 -0.32 -3.38
CA ARG A 105 -6.66 0.48 -3.96
C ARG A 105 -7.51 -0.41 -4.87
N ARG A 106 -8.76 0.02 -5.11
CA ARG A 106 -9.60 -0.60 -6.14
C ARG A 106 -8.90 -0.53 -7.49
N LEU A 107 -9.04 -1.59 -8.30
CA LEU A 107 -8.60 -1.56 -9.70
C LEU A 107 -9.58 -0.77 -10.55
N TYR A 108 -9.02 -0.06 -11.52
CA TYR A 108 -9.76 0.72 -12.49
C TYR A 108 -9.48 0.20 -13.89
N LYS A 109 -10.38 0.50 -14.83
CA LYS A 109 -10.07 0.33 -16.24
C LYS A 109 -9.02 1.35 -16.64
N GLU A 110 -8.12 0.99 -17.55
CA GLU A 110 -7.10 1.93 -18.06
C GLU A 110 -7.77 3.20 -18.62
N SER A 111 -8.91 3.06 -19.30
CA SER A 111 -9.69 4.19 -19.81
C SER A 111 -10.17 5.16 -18.73
N ASP A 112 -10.44 4.67 -17.52
CA ASP A 112 -10.87 5.51 -16.39
C ASP A 112 -9.67 6.27 -15.81
N LEU A 113 -8.47 5.66 -15.79
CA LEU A 113 -7.24 6.32 -15.34
C LEU A 113 -6.79 7.43 -16.30
N LEU A 114 -7.05 7.26 -17.59
CA LEU A 114 -6.73 8.22 -18.64
C LEU A 114 -7.82 9.29 -18.85
N SER A 115 -8.90 9.25 -18.06
CA SER A 115 -10.02 10.17 -18.20
C SER A 115 -9.75 11.51 -17.51
N ASN A 116 -9.90 12.61 -18.26
CA ASN A 116 -9.84 13.96 -17.70
C ASN A 116 -11.10 14.37 -16.91
N THR A 117 -12.16 13.55 -16.93
CA THR A 117 -13.45 13.87 -16.28
C THR A 117 -13.73 13.03 -15.05
N LYS A 118 -12.93 11.98 -14.80
CA LYS A 118 -13.13 11.05 -13.70
C LYS A 118 -11.79 10.68 -13.08
N THR A 119 -11.44 11.34 -11.97
CA THR A 119 -10.28 10.98 -11.17
C THR A 119 -10.68 9.89 -10.17
N PRO A 120 -10.04 8.72 -10.18
CA PRO A 120 -10.29 7.70 -9.18
C PRO A 120 -9.88 8.19 -7.78
N SER A 121 -10.69 7.88 -6.77
CA SER A 121 -10.43 8.33 -5.40
C SER A 121 -9.21 7.70 -4.75
N GLY A 122 -8.83 6.51 -5.18
CA GLY A 122 -7.70 5.78 -4.59
C GLY A 122 -7.96 5.36 -3.14
N TYR A 123 -9.22 5.22 -2.74
CA TYR A 123 -9.57 4.79 -1.39
C TYR A 123 -9.11 3.34 -1.16
N THR A 124 -8.40 3.12 -0.05
CA THR A 124 -8.20 1.79 0.54
C THR A 124 -9.36 1.44 1.47
N VAL A 125 -9.33 0.25 2.08
CA VAL A 125 -10.38 -0.17 3.04
C VAL A 125 -10.49 0.80 4.23
N LEU A 126 -9.39 1.37 4.71
CA LEU A 126 -9.42 2.28 5.86
C LEU A 126 -10.03 3.64 5.51
N HIS A 127 -9.78 4.13 4.28
CA HIS A 127 -10.48 5.31 3.75
C HIS A 127 -11.98 5.07 3.62
N GLN A 128 -12.38 3.89 3.13
CA GLN A 128 -13.81 3.52 3.06
C GLN A 128 -14.44 3.42 4.44
N ALA A 129 -13.72 2.85 5.42
CA ALA A 129 -14.20 2.74 6.80
C ALA A 129 -14.45 4.13 7.41
N ALA A 130 -13.55 5.08 7.18
CA ALA A 130 -13.74 6.48 7.55
C ALA A 130 -14.93 7.12 6.82
N TYR A 131 -15.10 6.87 5.53
CA TYR A 131 -16.17 7.44 4.71
C TYR A 131 -17.58 6.96 5.13
N HIS A 132 -17.70 5.69 5.50
CA HIS A 132 -18.97 5.04 5.81
C HIS A 132 -19.33 5.06 7.30
N ASN A 133 -18.54 5.73 8.15
CA ASN A 133 -18.68 5.66 9.61
C ASN A 133 -18.69 4.21 10.12
N ALA A 134 -17.70 3.42 9.70
CA ALA A 134 -17.60 2.03 10.12
C ALA A 134 -17.59 1.91 11.65
N PRO A 135 -18.12 0.81 12.21
CA PRO A 135 -18.06 0.57 13.65
C PRO A 135 -16.63 0.65 14.21
N GLU A 136 -16.47 1.19 15.42
CA GLU A 136 -15.17 1.43 16.05
C GLU A 136 -14.32 0.16 16.19
N ASP A 137 -14.96 -0.97 16.51
CA ASP A 137 -14.32 -2.30 16.58
C ASP A 137 -13.78 -2.77 15.22
N VAL A 138 -14.50 -2.46 14.12
CA VAL A 138 -14.05 -2.74 12.75
C VAL A 138 -12.85 -1.85 12.39
N VAL A 139 -12.91 -0.55 12.68
CA VAL A 139 -11.80 0.37 12.40
C VAL A 139 -10.55 -0.05 13.19
N SER A 140 -10.72 -0.33 14.48
CA SER A 140 -9.66 -0.84 15.35
C SER A 140 -9.06 -2.15 14.81
N ALA A 141 -9.91 -3.08 14.35
CA ALA A 141 -9.44 -4.30 13.72
C ALA A 141 -8.64 -4.01 12.44
N LEU A 142 -9.13 -3.18 11.52
CA LEU A 142 -8.41 -2.84 10.29
C LEU A 142 -7.04 -2.21 10.56
N VAL A 143 -6.92 -1.33 11.56
CA VAL A 143 -5.63 -0.76 11.98
C VAL A 143 -4.72 -1.85 12.54
N ALA A 144 -5.23 -2.73 13.40
CA ALA A 144 -4.47 -3.87 13.95
C ALA A 144 -3.98 -4.84 12.86
N LEU A 145 -4.63 -4.84 11.70
CA LEU A 145 -4.26 -5.65 10.53
C LEU A 145 -3.20 -4.99 9.64
N GLY A 146 -2.74 -3.78 9.98
CA GLY A 146 -1.71 -3.04 9.25
C GLY A 146 -2.23 -2.16 8.12
N CYS A 147 -3.50 -1.73 8.18
CA CYS A 147 -3.98 -0.68 7.28
C CYS A 147 -3.28 0.65 7.59
N TRP A 148 -2.68 1.27 6.58
CA TRP A 148 -1.90 2.51 6.73
C TRP A 148 -2.79 3.71 7.05
N GLN A 149 -2.36 4.47 8.06
CA GLN A 149 -3.06 5.64 8.57
C GLN A 149 -2.59 6.95 7.90
N HIS A 150 -1.40 6.96 7.30
CA HIS A 150 -0.79 8.09 6.60
C HIS A 150 -1.03 8.12 5.10
N LEU A 151 -1.43 7.00 4.50
CA LEU A 151 -1.66 6.92 3.06
C LEU A 151 -2.74 7.94 2.63
N HIS A 152 -2.46 8.72 1.60
CA HIS A 152 -3.40 9.70 1.06
C HIS A 152 -4.28 9.13 -0.08
N THR A 153 -5.42 9.79 -0.31
CA THR A 153 -6.27 9.61 -1.50
C THR A 153 -5.61 10.16 -2.77
N THR A 154 -6.11 9.74 -3.94
CA THR A 154 -5.61 10.16 -5.27
C THR A 154 -6.59 11.03 -6.05
N ASP A 155 -7.74 11.39 -5.49
CA ASP A 155 -8.74 12.28 -6.11
C ASP A 155 -8.33 13.75 -6.18
N GLY A 156 -7.10 14.08 -5.78
CA GLY A 156 -6.62 15.45 -5.68
C GLY A 156 -7.01 16.17 -4.40
N LYS A 157 -7.81 15.55 -3.51
CA LYS A 157 -8.03 16.07 -2.16
C LYS A 157 -6.89 15.72 -1.19
N TYR A 158 -6.13 14.67 -1.50
CA TYR A 158 -4.94 14.24 -0.76
C TYR A 158 -5.22 14.03 0.74
N GLN A 159 -6.27 13.27 1.06
CA GLN A 159 -6.75 13.09 2.42
C GLN A 159 -6.25 11.79 3.02
N LYS A 160 -5.90 11.79 4.31
CA LYS A 160 -5.74 10.56 5.09
C LYS A 160 -7.12 10.04 5.53
N PRO A 161 -7.24 8.78 5.98
CA PRO A 161 -8.49 8.27 6.56
C PRO A 161 -9.03 9.15 7.69
N VAL A 162 -8.17 9.68 8.56
CA VAL A 162 -8.57 10.57 9.66
C VAL A 162 -9.18 11.89 9.16
N ASP A 163 -8.72 12.41 8.02
CA ASP A 163 -9.23 13.67 7.47
C ASP A 163 -10.62 13.48 6.87
N ILE A 164 -10.88 12.32 6.24
CA ILE A 164 -12.21 11.94 5.77
C ILE A 164 -13.19 11.85 6.94
N ALA A 165 -12.80 11.21 8.05
CA ALA A 165 -13.65 11.11 9.23
C ALA A 165 -13.98 12.48 9.84
N ARG A 166 -13.00 13.39 9.89
CA ARG A 166 -13.19 14.78 10.35
C ARG A 166 -14.12 15.57 9.43
N GLU A 167 -13.88 15.55 8.13
CA GLU A 167 -14.72 16.25 7.14
C GLU A 167 -16.18 15.83 7.24
N ARG A 168 -16.43 14.54 7.53
CA ARG A 168 -17.78 13.96 7.65
C ARG A 168 -18.39 14.06 9.05
N GLY A 169 -17.65 14.56 10.04
CA GLY A 169 -18.15 14.72 11.42
C GLY A 169 -18.17 13.45 12.25
N PHE A 170 -17.48 12.37 11.84
CA PHE A 170 -17.41 11.11 12.58
C PHE A 170 -16.32 11.15 13.65
N LEU A 171 -16.52 12.00 14.65
CA LEU A 171 -15.51 12.34 15.65
C LEU A 171 -15.05 11.16 16.51
N SER A 172 -15.90 10.14 16.70
CA SER A 172 -15.53 8.92 17.44
C SER A 172 -14.46 8.09 16.72
N LEU A 173 -14.35 8.20 15.40
CA LEU A 173 -13.34 7.48 14.62
C LEU A 173 -11.98 8.18 14.61
N VAL A 174 -11.93 9.48 14.93
CA VAL A 174 -10.69 10.28 14.85
C VAL A 174 -9.56 9.72 15.72
N PRO A 175 -9.78 9.30 17.00
CA PRO A 175 -8.73 8.70 17.80
C PRO A 175 -8.19 7.38 17.23
N LEU A 176 -9.05 6.60 16.58
CA LEU A 176 -8.69 5.29 16.00
C LEU A 176 -7.93 5.43 14.68
N LEU A 177 -8.26 6.46 13.89
CA LEU A 177 -7.66 6.72 12.59
C LEU A 177 -6.43 7.62 12.66
N LYS A 178 -6.20 8.30 13.79
CA LYS A 178 -4.99 9.08 14.00
C LYS A 178 -3.78 8.15 13.98
N PRO A 179 -2.75 8.44 13.15
CA PRO A 179 -1.56 7.61 13.10
C PRO A 179 -0.92 7.43 14.48
N SER A 180 -0.67 6.17 14.82
CA SER A 180 -0.11 5.78 16.13
C SER A 180 1.43 5.84 16.18
N VAL A 181 2.07 5.77 15.02
CA VAL A 181 3.53 5.82 14.83
C VAL A 181 3.85 6.89 13.79
N ASP A 182 4.95 7.62 14.00
CA ASP A 182 5.56 8.47 12.98
C ASP A 182 7.08 8.26 13.07
N LEU A 183 7.62 7.51 12.10
CA LEU A 183 9.05 7.20 11.99
C LEU A 183 9.86 8.39 11.47
N LEU A 184 9.20 9.42 10.92
CA LEU A 184 9.84 10.60 10.32
C LEU A 184 9.35 11.91 10.94
N PRO A 185 9.32 12.04 12.29
CA PRO A 185 8.73 13.21 12.95
C PRO A 185 9.51 14.50 12.68
N HIS A 186 10.77 14.40 12.23
CA HIS A 186 11.62 15.52 11.85
C HIS A 186 11.41 15.99 10.41
N ILE A 187 10.74 15.21 9.56
CA ILE A 187 10.38 15.60 8.20
C ILE A 187 9.00 16.27 8.25
N THR A 188 8.93 17.53 7.84
CA THR A 188 7.65 18.25 7.76
C THR A 188 6.81 17.73 6.59
N ASP A 189 5.49 17.93 6.64
CA ASP A 189 4.61 17.54 5.52
C ASP A 189 4.93 18.32 4.23
N ASP A 190 5.36 19.58 4.34
CA ASP A 190 5.80 20.42 3.20
C ASP A 190 7.11 19.90 2.58
N ASP A 191 8.09 19.50 3.41
CA ASP A 191 9.31 18.88 2.91
C ASP A 191 9.03 17.53 2.25
N LEU A 192 8.15 16.72 2.86
CA LEU A 192 7.76 15.43 2.31
C LEU A 192 7.05 15.57 0.95
N GLU A 193 6.19 16.57 0.78
CA GLU A 193 5.54 16.88 -0.50
C GLU A 193 6.56 17.25 -1.59
N LYS A 194 7.56 18.07 -1.24
CA LYS A 194 8.65 18.42 -2.17
C LYS A 194 9.49 17.21 -2.54
N ILE A 195 9.86 16.38 -1.55
CA ILE A 195 10.59 15.12 -1.78
C ILE A 195 9.78 14.18 -2.67
N GLN A 196 8.47 14.06 -2.45
CA GLN A 196 7.55 13.26 -3.26
C GLN A 196 7.54 13.74 -4.72
N ALA A 197 7.55 15.05 -4.97
CA ALA A 197 7.60 15.61 -6.31
C ALA A 197 8.91 15.26 -7.04
N HIS A 198 10.06 15.47 -6.39
CA HIS A 198 11.37 15.09 -6.96
C HIS A 198 11.49 13.59 -7.18
N PHE A 199 11.00 12.78 -6.24
CA PHE A 199 10.97 11.32 -6.38
C PHE A 199 10.12 10.89 -7.58
N ARG A 200 8.95 11.50 -7.79
CA ARG A 200 8.08 11.23 -8.94
C ARG A 200 8.80 11.49 -10.27
N GLU A 201 9.56 12.59 -10.38
CA GLU A 201 10.33 12.91 -11.58
C GLU A 201 11.38 11.82 -11.88
N ILE A 202 12.09 11.34 -10.85
CA ILE A 202 13.06 10.25 -10.99
C ILE A 202 12.37 8.96 -11.43
N VAL A 203 11.27 8.58 -10.80
CA VAL A 203 10.56 7.35 -11.17
C VAL A 203 10.14 7.41 -12.63
N ILE A 204 9.56 8.53 -13.10
CA ILE A 204 9.17 8.71 -14.50
C ILE A 204 10.38 8.62 -15.43
N LYS A 205 11.48 9.30 -15.10
CA LYS A 205 12.72 9.31 -15.90
C LYS A 205 13.34 7.91 -16.01
N GLU A 206 13.44 7.17 -14.91
CA GLU A 206 14.12 5.88 -14.87
C GLU A 206 13.23 4.71 -15.34
N SER A 207 11.91 4.93 -15.41
CA SER A 207 10.94 3.93 -15.91
C SER A 207 10.45 4.21 -17.34
N VAL A 208 11.12 5.11 -18.08
CA VAL A 208 10.76 5.43 -19.47
C VAL A 208 10.61 4.15 -20.30
N GLY A 209 9.46 4.04 -20.98
CA GLY A 209 9.14 2.88 -21.84
C GLY A 209 8.55 1.67 -21.10
N CYS A 210 8.51 1.68 -19.76
CA CYS A 210 7.90 0.60 -18.98
C CYS A 210 6.38 0.78 -18.81
N PHE A 211 5.93 2.01 -18.55
CA PHE A 211 4.52 2.38 -18.42
C PHE A 211 4.22 3.74 -19.06
N LYS A 212 2.93 4.00 -19.28
CA LYS A 212 2.42 5.37 -19.42
C LYS A 212 2.45 6.02 -18.03
N PRO A 213 3.10 7.17 -17.83
CA PRO A 213 3.18 7.82 -16.52
C PRO A 213 1.82 8.03 -15.84
N GLU A 214 0.75 8.20 -16.61
CA GLU A 214 -0.62 8.43 -16.14
C GLU A 214 -1.28 7.16 -15.56
N THR A 215 -0.78 5.97 -15.92
CA THR A 215 -1.31 4.68 -15.42
C THR A 215 -0.45 4.10 -14.28
N MET A 216 0.66 4.78 -13.97
CA MET A 216 1.59 4.40 -12.93
C MET A 216 1.10 4.88 -11.56
N SER A 217 1.01 3.96 -10.61
CA SER A 217 0.72 4.26 -9.22
C SER A 217 2.04 4.45 -8.49
N ILE A 218 2.56 5.67 -8.47
CA ILE A 218 3.78 5.99 -7.69
C ILE A 218 3.44 5.94 -6.20
N VAL A 219 4.35 5.38 -5.40
CA VAL A 219 4.15 5.30 -3.96
C VAL A 219 4.03 6.67 -3.32
N ASP A 220 3.12 6.76 -2.35
CA ASP A 220 2.99 7.88 -1.42
C ASP A 220 4.03 7.73 -0.31
N LEU A 221 5.01 8.64 -0.26
CA LEU A 221 6.11 8.58 0.70
C LEU A 221 5.65 8.79 2.15
N SER A 222 4.42 9.23 2.40
CA SER A 222 3.85 9.29 3.75
C SER A 222 3.80 7.91 4.44
N ILE A 223 3.78 6.83 3.65
CA ILE A 223 3.81 5.46 4.16
C ILE A 223 5.12 5.18 4.92
N LEU A 224 6.22 5.84 4.58
CA LEU A 224 7.51 5.70 5.29
C LEU A 224 7.47 6.30 6.72
N ARG A 225 6.38 6.96 7.11
CA ARG A 225 6.11 7.29 8.52
C ARG A 225 5.65 6.08 9.33
N GLU A 226 5.25 4.98 8.68
CA GLU A 226 4.77 3.75 9.30
C GLU A 226 5.65 2.53 9.00
N VAL A 227 6.52 2.60 7.98
CA VAL A 227 7.38 1.49 7.53
C VAL A 227 8.81 1.99 7.27
N ASP A 228 9.83 1.16 7.51
CA ASP A 228 11.23 1.60 7.30
C ASP A 228 11.58 1.68 5.80
N LYS A 229 11.12 0.69 5.03
CA LYS A 229 11.50 0.52 3.62
C LYS A 229 10.35 0.07 2.74
N ILE A 230 10.36 0.53 1.49
CA ILE A 230 9.40 0.14 0.46
C ILE A 230 10.15 -0.41 -0.76
N TRP A 231 9.73 -1.59 -1.22
CA TRP A 231 10.04 -2.11 -2.54
C TRP A 231 8.91 -1.78 -3.51
N MET A 232 9.19 -1.04 -4.58
CA MET A 232 8.23 -0.70 -5.62
C MET A 232 8.65 -1.35 -6.95
N PRO A 233 8.15 -2.55 -7.28
CA PRO A 233 8.41 -3.17 -8.57
C PRO A 233 7.77 -2.38 -9.71
N VAL A 234 8.48 -2.26 -10.83
CA VAL A 234 7.96 -1.66 -12.05
C VAL A 234 7.85 -2.74 -13.13
N GLY A 235 6.62 -3.10 -13.48
CA GLY A 235 6.33 -3.95 -14.64
C GLY A 235 7.03 -3.46 -15.90
N GLY A 236 7.58 -4.38 -16.69
CA GLY A 236 8.40 -4.04 -17.87
C GLY A 236 9.86 -3.69 -17.55
N MET A 237 10.17 -3.17 -16.35
CA MET A 237 11.54 -2.84 -15.93
C MET A 237 12.35 -4.08 -15.49
N TYR A 238 11.70 -5.22 -15.23
CA TYR A 238 12.32 -6.42 -14.65
C TYR A 238 13.09 -6.12 -13.33
N GLY A 239 12.67 -5.07 -12.63
CA GLY A 239 13.24 -4.53 -11.42
C GLY A 239 12.30 -3.48 -10.83
N GLY A 240 12.84 -2.42 -10.25
CA GLY A 240 12.04 -1.43 -9.53
C GLY A 240 12.89 -0.56 -8.61
N PHE A 241 12.28 -0.04 -7.56
CA PHE A 241 12.89 0.93 -6.63
C PHE A 241 12.86 0.39 -5.19
N ASN A 242 14.00 0.41 -4.52
CA ASN A 242 14.06 0.37 -3.05
C ASN A 242 14.06 1.79 -2.53
N ILE A 243 13.23 2.05 -1.53
CA ILE A 243 12.91 3.40 -1.07
C ILE A 243 12.94 3.39 0.46
N GLU A 244 13.75 4.27 1.06
CA GLU A 244 13.83 4.46 2.51
C GLU A 244 14.37 5.86 2.83
N PHE A 245 14.20 6.33 4.07
CA PHE A 245 14.82 7.57 4.53
C PHE A 245 16.13 7.29 5.27
N GLU A 246 17.16 8.07 4.97
CA GLU A 246 18.42 8.10 5.73
C GLU A 246 18.61 9.50 6.29
N GLY A 247 18.22 9.70 7.56
CA GLY A 247 18.23 11.04 8.16
C GLY A 247 17.18 11.95 7.54
N ASP A 248 17.60 13.03 6.88
CA ASP A 248 16.75 14.09 6.35
C ASP A 248 16.40 13.97 4.85
N HIS A 249 16.81 12.88 4.20
CA HIS A 249 16.61 12.68 2.77
C HIS A 249 16.15 11.26 2.45
N LEU A 250 15.45 11.16 1.31
CA LEU A 250 15.05 9.89 0.75
C LEU A 250 16.21 9.28 -0.04
N VAL A 251 16.50 8.01 0.19
CA VAL A 251 17.37 7.21 -0.64
C VAL A 251 16.53 6.32 -1.54
N SER A 252 16.68 6.53 -2.85
CA SER A 252 16.00 5.77 -3.89
C SER A 252 17.03 4.99 -4.71
N ARG A 253 16.96 3.65 -4.63
CA ARG A 253 17.85 2.73 -5.36
C ARG A 253 17.05 1.99 -6.43
N SER A 254 17.30 2.27 -7.69
CA SER A 254 16.65 1.59 -8.82
C SER A 254 17.61 0.66 -9.56
N PHE A 255 17.08 -0.42 -10.12
CA PHE A 255 17.86 -1.36 -10.96
C PHE A 255 16.96 -2.19 -11.87
N CYS A 256 17.56 -2.79 -12.91
CA CYS A 256 16.96 -3.76 -13.81
C CYS A 256 17.79 -5.05 -13.80
N ARG A 257 17.19 -6.19 -13.41
CA ARG A 257 17.92 -7.46 -13.25
C ARG A 257 18.51 -8.03 -14.54
N VAL A 258 18.00 -7.61 -15.70
CA VAL A 258 18.41 -8.14 -17.01
C VAL A 258 19.33 -7.19 -17.77
N VAL A 259 19.68 -6.04 -17.18
CA VAL A 259 20.61 -5.06 -17.73
C VAL A 259 21.69 -4.81 -16.68
N GLY A 260 22.87 -5.40 -16.87
CA GLY A 260 24.01 -5.15 -15.99
C GLY A 260 24.45 -3.68 -16.04
N GLY A 261 24.86 -3.14 -14.91
CA GLY A 261 25.20 -1.74 -14.71
C GLY A 261 24.01 -0.78 -14.75
N SER A 262 22.78 -1.28 -14.56
CA SER A 262 21.57 -0.44 -14.56
C SER A 262 21.27 0.22 -13.20
N GLY A 263 22.02 -0.12 -12.16
CA GLY A 263 21.83 0.40 -10.83
C GLY A 263 22.03 1.91 -10.75
N MET A 264 21.10 2.61 -10.11
CA MET A 264 21.15 4.05 -9.84
C MET A 264 20.75 4.30 -8.39
N THR A 265 21.48 5.17 -7.70
CA THR A 265 21.17 5.61 -6.33
C THR A 265 21.01 7.13 -6.31
N TYR A 266 19.84 7.59 -5.89
CA TYR A 266 19.53 9.00 -5.71
C TYR A 266 19.36 9.35 -4.24
N HIS A 267 19.92 10.49 -3.83
CA HIS A 267 19.58 11.17 -2.58
C HIS A 267 18.64 12.33 -2.91
N ILE A 268 17.48 12.36 -2.26
CA ILE A 268 16.39 13.29 -2.59
C ILE A 268 15.99 14.06 -1.33
N THR A 269 16.12 15.37 -1.41
CA THR A 269 15.78 16.33 -0.35
C THR A 269 14.64 17.23 -0.83
N ALA A 270 14.09 18.06 0.06
CA ALA A 270 13.15 19.10 -0.33
C ALA A 270 13.74 20.08 -1.38
N SER A 271 15.06 20.26 -1.40
CA SER A 271 15.75 21.16 -2.34
C SER A 271 15.98 20.57 -3.74
N GLY A 272 15.87 19.24 -3.89
CA GLY A 272 16.13 18.56 -5.15
C GLY A 272 16.67 17.15 -5.00
N ALA A 273 17.01 16.55 -6.13
CA ALA A 273 17.58 15.19 -6.21
C ALA A 273 18.99 15.19 -6.79
N THR A 274 19.86 14.36 -6.21
CA THR A 274 21.24 14.16 -6.66
C THR A 274 21.49 12.68 -6.91
N LEU A 275 22.00 12.34 -8.10
CA LEU A 275 22.52 10.99 -8.38
C LEU A 275 23.88 10.85 -7.69
N VAL A 276 23.99 9.94 -6.73
CA VAL A 276 25.20 9.75 -5.91
C VAL A 276 26.01 8.51 -6.28
N ASP A 277 25.37 7.52 -6.91
CA ASP A 277 26.01 6.31 -7.39
C ASP A 277 25.27 5.75 -8.60
N SER A 278 25.99 5.16 -9.55
CA SER A 278 25.41 4.55 -10.75
C SER A 278 26.31 3.50 -11.38
N GLY A 279 25.73 2.60 -12.17
CA GLY A 279 26.49 1.59 -12.90
C GLY A 279 26.75 0.30 -12.13
N TRP A 280 26.11 0.10 -10.97
CA TRP A 280 26.18 -1.14 -10.20
C TRP A 280 25.12 -2.15 -10.65
N GLY A 281 25.27 -3.41 -10.21
CA GLY A 281 24.33 -4.51 -10.47
C GLY A 281 24.65 -5.35 -11.68
#